data_AF-A0A0N7KWX5-F1
#
_entry.id   AF-A0A0N7KWX5-F1
#
_cell.length_a   1.000
_cell.length_b   1.000
_cell.length_c   1.000
_cell.angle_alpha   90.00
_cell.angle_beta   90.00
_cell.angle_gamma   90.00
#
_symmetry.space_group_name_H-M   'P 1'
#
loop_
_entity.id
_entity.type
_entity.pdbx_description
1 polymer ?
#
loop_
_entity_poly.entity_id
_entity_poly.type
_entity_poly.pdbx_seq_one_letter_code
_entity_poly.pdbx_strand_id
1 'polypeptide(L)'
;MTSVTVFVHIHYPDTWAPIRDRLQACMAIPYRIVLTTTSDPDQFDPPKSEYLLAMSTYPTENRGRDVLPFLEMLRRAEPFDVGLKLHGKKSLHRLDGVSWRDALLQSLLPSADEVAAIVSRIASDPGIGIVAPDNSLCSLDRHIGRNMGAMRKIASRLRVDLETLLAKTPYFAAGTMFWFRSDAFQALGQLDYAGAFPAEKGQTDGTAAHAFERLFPAIAGQAGAATVTASMIPALPDGLTSDALKANALDVLDTDSVHVRRPSRLGVFVMRYLWFVTPFYAAMPVSVRRLVKRVSSDAFHSNGR
;
A
#
# COMPACT_ATOMS: atom_id res chain seq x y z
N MET A 1 16.49 22.07 3.29
CA MET A 1 15.38 21.42 4.03
C MET A 1 14.79 20.35 3.13
N THR A 2 14.52 19.16 3.68
CA THR A 2 13.85 18.08 2.95
C THR A 2 12.45 18.53 2.52
N SER A 3 12.18 18.46 1.23
CA SER A 3 10.90 18.83 0.64
C SER A 3 9.91 17.66 0.70
N VAL A 4 8.72 17.90 1.25
CA VAL A 4 7.68 16.87 1.46
C VAL A 4 6.43 17.16 0.64
N THR A 5 5.93 16.15 -0.06
CA THR A 5 4.66 16.20 -0.81
C THR A 5 3.72 15.07 -0.38
N VAL A 6 2.53 15.44 0.08
CA VAL A 6 1.47 14.50 0.44
C VAL A 6 0.50 14.35 -0.74
N PHE A 7 0.44 13.15 -1.31
CA PHE A 7 -0.50 12.77 -2.34
C PHE A 7 -1.72 12.13 -1.70
N VAL A 8 -2.91 12.73 -1.87
CA VAL A 8 -4.16 12.21 -1.30
C VAL A 8 -5.18 12.00 -2.41
N HIS A 9 -5.81 10.82 -2.46
CA HIS A 9 -6.96 10.59 -3.32
C HIS A 9 -8.26 10.45 -2.52
N ILE A 10 -9.27 11.28 -2.81
CA ILE A 10 -10.57 11.29 -2.14
C ILE A 10 -11.70 11.02 -3.14
N HIS A 11 -12.21 9.78 -3.14
CA HIS A 11 -13.43 9.42 -3.86
C HIS A 11 -14.69 9.79 -3.06
N TYR A 12 -14.69 9.52 -1.75
CA TYR A 12 -15.79 9.82 -0.84
C TYR A 12 -15.46 11.05 0.01
N PRO A 13 -16.14 12.20 -0.17
CA PRO A 13 -15.77 13.45 0.52
C PRO A 13 -15.72 13.37 2.05
N ASP A 14 -16.58 12.56 2.66
CA ASP A 14 -16.63 12.34 4.11
C ASP A 14 -15.35 11.72 4.71
N THR A 15 -14.49 11.16 3.85
CA THR A 15 -13.21 10.59 4.28
C THR A 15 -12.08 11.62 4.38
N TRP A 16 -12.27 12.84 3.86
CA TRP A 16 -11.24 13.88 3.90
C TRP A 16 -11.01 14.41 5.31
N ALA A 17 -12.07 14.76 6.06
CA ALA A 17 -11.93 15.41 7.36
C ALA A 17 -11.03 14.63 8.34
N PRO A 18 -11.17 13.29 8.51
CA PRO A 18 -10.24 12.53 9.36
C PRO A 18 -8.77 12.57 8.89
N ILE A 19 -8.53 12.57 7.57
CA ILE A 19 -7.18 12.65 7.01
C ILE A 19 -6.59 14.04 7.23
N ARG A 20 -7.37 15.09 6.92
CA ARG A 20 -7.00 16.49 7.11
C ARG A 20 -6.63 16.78 8.56
N ASP A 21 -7.49 16.36 9.49
CA ASP A 21 -7.30 16.62 10.92
C ASP A 21 -6.05 15.89 11.43
N ARG A 22 -5.77 14.68 10.91
CA ARG A 22 -4.54 13.95 11.22
C ARG A 22 -3.28 14.62 10.68
N LEU A 23 -3.31 15.06 9.43
CA LEU A 23 -2.21 15.84 8.84
C LEU A 23 -1.95 17.12 9.63
N GLN A 24 -3.01 17.83 10.02
CA GLN A 24 -2.90 19.03 10.84
C GLN A 24 -2.21 18.77 12.19
N ALA A 25 -2.53 17.64 12.84
CA ALA A 25 -1.99 17.29 14.14
C ALA A 25 -0.54 16.75 14.09
N CYS A 26 -0.15 16.07 12.99
CA CYS A 26 1.10 15.32 12.94
C CYS A 26 2.15 15.90 11.98
N MET A 27 1.78 16.76 11.03
CA MET A 27 2.74 17.37 10.11
C MET A 27 3.32 18.67 10.68
N ALA A 28 4.34 18.54 11.55
CA ALA A 28 5.08 19.67 12.13
C ALA A 28 6.36 20.03 11.33
N ILE A 29 6.32 19.83 10.01
CA ILE A 29 7.41 20.09 9.07
C ILE A 29 6.83 20.65 7.77
N PRO A 30 7.52 21.54 7.02
CA PRO A 30 6.98 22.12 5.80
C PRO A 30 6.58 21.07 4.75
N TYR A 31 5.34 21.16 4.24
CA TYR A 31 4.80 20.19 3.28
C TYR A 31 3.82 20.80 2.29
N ARG A 32 3.65 20.14 1.15
CA ARG A 32 2.59 20.42 0.16
C ARG A 32 1.58 19.29 0.13
N ILE A 33 0.35 19.61 -0.30
CA ILE A 33 -0.69 18.62 -0.57
C ILE A 33 -1.05 18.65 -2.05
N VAL A 34 -1.05 17.48 -2.68
CA VAL A 34 -1.64 17.22 -3.98
C VAL A 34 -2.84 16.32 -3.77
N LEU A 35 -4.04 16.91 -3.79
CA LEU A 35 -5.30 16.20 -3.62
C LEU A 35 -5.91 15.90 -4.99
N THR A 36 -6.33 14.65 -5.20
CA THR A 36 -7.15 14.26 -6.34
C THR A 36 -8.52 13.81 -5.86
N THR A 37 -9.56 14.08 -6.63
CA THR A 37 -10.92 13.74 -6.24
C THR A 37 -11.81 13.46 -7.44
N THR A 38 -12.81 12.60 -7.26
CA THR A 38 -13.88 12.39 -8.23
C THR A 38 -15.12 13.25 -7.96
N SER A 39 -15.07 14.05 -6.91
CA SER A 39 -16.15 14.95 -6.50
C SER A 39 -15.79 16.39 -6.87
N ASP A 40 -16.62 17.35 -6.49
CA ASP A 40 -16.32 18.78 -6.63
C ASP A 40 -15.00 19.13 -5.92
N PRO A 41 -13.97 19.65 -6.61
CA PRO A 41 -12.68 19.99 -6.00
C PRO A 41 -12.76 21.14 -4.98
N ASP A 42 -13.77 22.01 -5.04
CA ASP A 42 -13.85 23.21 -4.22
C ASP A 42 -14.40 22.94 -2.80
N GLN A 43 -14.86 21.72 -2.52
CA GLN A 43 -15.41 21.34 -1.21
C GLN A 43 -14.34 20.96 -0.15
N PHE A 44 -13.06 20.91 -0.54
CA PHE A 44 -12.00 20.36 0.31
C PHE A 44 -11.19 21.47 0.98
N ASP A 45 -11.54 21.79 2.23
CA ASP A 45 -10.78 22.75 3.04
C ASP A 45 -9.37 22.22 3.35
N PRO A 46 -8.33 23.08 3.31
CA PRO A 46 -6.97 22.71 3.69
C PRO A 46 -6.83 22.49 5.20
N PRO A 47 -5.82 21.72 5.66
CA PRO A 47 -5.40 21.71 7.06
C PRO A 47 -5.05 23.11 7.56
N LYS A 48 -5.50 23.47 8.76
CA LYS A 48 -5.11 24.73 9.42
C LYS A 48 -3.75 24.54 10.10
N SER A 49 -2.68 24.63 9.32
CA SER A 49 -1.30 24.39 9.77
C SER A 49 -0.37 25.45 9.18
N GLU A 50 0.51 26.02 10.02
CA GLU A 50 1.57 26.93 9.56
C GLU A 50 2.64 26.24 8.70
N TYR A 51 2.71 24.90 8.76
CA TYR A 51 3.63 24.08 7.99
C TYR A 51 3.10 23.75 6.58
N LEU A 52 1.82 24.00 6.30
CA LEU A 52 1.26 23.78 4.98
C LEU A 52 1.70 24.89 4.03
N LEU A 53 2.56 24.54 3.06
CA LEU A 53 3.08 25.48 2.08
C LEU A 53 2.09 25.76 0.95
N ALA A 54 1.42 24.71 0.47
CA ALA A 54 0.43 24.79 -0.58
C ALA A 54 -0.45 23.55 -0.59
N MET A 55 -1.69 23.71 -1.03
CA MET A 55 -2.59 22.61 -1.37
C MET A 55 -3.15 22.85 -2.77
N SER A 56 -3.04 21.84 -3.63
CA SER A 56 -3.64 21.85 -4.97
C SER A 56 -4.62 20.70 -5.09
N THR A 57 -5.81 20.97 -5.62
CA THR A 57 -6.86 19.98 -5.80
C THR A 57 -7.14 19.76 -7.29
N TYR A 58 -7.19 18.50 -7.71
CA TYR A 58 -7.38 18.10 -9.10
C TYR A 58 -8.59 17.18 -9.25
N PRO A 59 -9.59 17.53 -10.08
CA PRO A 59 -10.67 16.62 -10.42
C PRO A 59 -10.14 15.49 -11.31
N THR A 60 -10.64 14.28 -11.09
CA THR A 60 -10.26 13.04 -11.80
C THR A 60 -11.49 12.17 -12.03
N GLU A 61 -11.47 11.35 -13.09
CA GLU A 61 -12.49 10.31 -13.26
C GLU A 61 -12.38 9.24 -12.18
N ASN A 62 -13.49 8.54 -11.89
CA ASN A 62 -13.45 7.34 -11.04
C ASN A 62 -12.85 6.15 -11.79
N ARG A 63 -11.55 6.19 -12.05
CA ARG A 63 -10.80 5.22 -12.85
C ARG A 63 -9.49 4.88 -12.17
N GLY A 64 -9.22 3.58 -11.97
CA GLY A 64 -7.99 3.13 -11.34
C GLY A 64 -7.85 3.48 -9.85
N ARG A 65 -8.97 3.89 -9.23
CA ARG A 65 -9.11 4.16 -7.79
C ARG A 65 -8.08 5.17 -7.31
N ASP A 66 -7.38 4.90 -6.22
CA ASP A 66 -6.33 5.73 -5.67
C ASP A 66 -4.98 5.60 -6.40
N VAL A 67 -4.84 4.63 -7.31
CA VAL A 67 -3.56 4.32 -7.95
C VAL A 67 -3.32 5.16 -9.20
N LEU A 68 -4.28 5.19 -10.15
CA LEU A 68 -4.09 5.96 -11.37
C LEU A 68 -3.94 7.47 -11.09
N PRO A 69 -4.80 8.11 -10.28
CA PRO A 69 -4.62 9.52 -9.90
C PRO A 69 -3.28 9.79 -9.24
N PHE A 70 -2.79 8.87 -8.38
CA PHE A 70 -1.46 8.99 -7.79
C PHE A 70 -0.36 8.94 -8.84
N LEU A 71 -0.40 7.99 -9.78
CA LEU A 71 0.60 7.88 -10.85
C LEU A 71 0.57 9.11 -11.76
N GLU A 72 -0.60 9.65 -12.08
CA GLU A 72 -0.73 10.88 -12.88
C GLU A 72 -0.15 12.10 -12.16
N MET A 73 -0.42 12.23 -10.85
CA MET A 73 0.12 13.33 -10.05
C MET A 73 1.61 13.19 -9.79
N LEU A 74 2.13 11.97 -9.65
CA LEU A 74 3.56 11.72 -9.52
C LEU A 74 4.34 12.24 -10.73
N ARG A 75 3.76 12.17 -11.94
CA ARG A 75 4.35 12.74 -13.17
C ARG A 75 4.34 14.28 -13.22
N ARG A 76 3.39 14.92 -12.53
CA ARG A 76 3.08 16.35 -12.64
C ARG A 76 3.53 17.17 -11.43
N ALA A 77 3.80 16.52 -10.31
CA ALA A 77 4.18 17.17 -9.08
C ALA A 77 5.48 17.96 -9.24
N GLU A 78 5.58 19.08 -8.52
CA GLU A 78 6.86 19.77 -8.30
C GLU A 78 7.88 18.80 -7.71
N PRO A 79 9.20 18.99 -7.96
CA PRO A 79 10.22 18.17 -7.33
C PRO A 79 10.08 18.12 -5.81
N PHE A 80 10.20 16.91 -5.26
CA PHE A 80 10.17 16.66 -3.82
C PHE A 80 11.17 15.56 -3.45
N ASP A 81 11.58 15.50 -2.18
CA ASP A 81 12.49 14.48 -1.67
C ASP A 81 11.72 13.29 -1.10
N VAL A 82 10.67 13.59 -0.31
CA VAL A 82 9.87 12.59 0.41
C VAL A 82 8.40 12.75 0.08
N GLY A 83 7.76 11.65 -0.32
CA GLY A 83 6.34 11.59 -0.61
C GLY A 83 5.56 10.82 0.46
N LEU A 84 4.33 11.23 0.73
CA LEU A 84 3.35 10.45 1.48
C LEU A 84 2.15 10.16 0.59
N LYS A 85 1.83 8.89 0.36
CA LYS A 85 0.63 8.49 -0.38
C LYS A 85 -0.49 8.08 0.59
N LEU A 86 -1.63 8.76 0.53
CA LEU A 86 -2.85 8.47 1.31
C LEU A 86 -4.07 8.37 0.38
N HIS A 87 -5.17 7.80 0.89
CA HIS A 87 -6.46 7.87 0.23
C HIS A 87 -7.64 7.69 1.17
N GLY A 88 -8.83 8.09 0.73
CA GLY A 88 -10.10 7.97 1.43
C GLY A 88 -10.64 6.54 1.49
N LYS A 89 -9.83 5.56 1.91
CA LYS A 89 -10.19 4.13 1.94
C LYS A 89 -11.52 3.92 2.66
N LYS A 90 -12.54 3.47 1.93
CA LYS A 90 -13.88 3.13 2.46
C LYS A 90 -14.29 1.77 1.92
N SER A 91 -14.29 0.76 2.79
CA SER A 91 -14.73 -0.58 2.43
C SER A 91 -16.25 -0.68 2.59
N LEU A 92 -17.04 -0.36 1.57
CA LEU A 92 -18.51 -0.49 1.65
C LEU A 92 -18.98 -1.93 1.99
N HIS A 93 -18.14 -2.94 1.76
CA HIS A 93 -18.44 -4.36 1.97
C HIS A 93 -17.73 -4.99 3.18
N ARG A 94 -16.92 -4.26 3.93
CA ARG A 94 -16.32 -4.76 5.19
C ARG A 94 -16.76 -3.89 6.36
N LEU A 95 -17.25 -4.53 7.41
CA LEU A 95 -17.65 -3.85 8.66
C LEU A 95 -16.49 -3.07 9.32
N ASP A 96 -15.24 -3.33 8.92
CA ASP A 96 -14.01 -2.76 9.50
C ASP A 96 -13.25 -1.80 8.55
N GLY A 97 -13.89 -1.30 7.48
CA GLY A 97 -13.21 -0.43 6.51
C GLY A 97 -12.67 0.87 7.09
N VAL A 98 -13.45 1.49 7.98
CA VAL A 98 -13.08 2.71 8.71
C VAL A 98 -11.94 2.43 9.68
N SER A 99 -12.04 1.36 10.47
CA SER A 99 -10.97 0.99 11.41
C SER A 99 -9.66 0.61 10.71
N TRP A 100 -9.72 -0.01 9.52
CA TRP A 100 -8.51 -0.23 8.72
C TRP A 100 -7.86 1.09 8.33
N ARG A 101 -8.62 2.02 7.73
CA ARG A 101 -8.09 3.32 7.31
C ARG A 101 -7.42 4.02 8.49
N ASP A 102 -8.10 4.05 9.63
CA ASP A 102 -7.60 4.74 10.82
C ASP A 102 -6.34 4.04 11.36
N ALA A 103 -6.22 2.71 11.28
CA ALA A 103 -5.00 1.98 11.62
C ALA A 103 -3.81 2.31 10.68
N LEU A 104 -4.04 2.42 9.37
CA LEU A 104 -2.98 2.83 8.42
C LEU A 104 -2.53 4.27 8.69
N LEU A 105 -3.49 5.18 8.89
CA LEU A 105 -3.19 6.58 9.21
C LEU A 105 -2.45 6.70 10.54
N GLN A 106 -2.85 5.95 11.56
CA GLN A 106 -2.19 5.95 12.87
C GLN A 106 -0.74 5.49 12.76
N SER A 107 -0.45 4.51 11.92
CA SER A 107 0.92 4.01 11.72
C SER A 107 1.78 4.97 10.89
N LEU A 108 1.23 5.65 9.88
CA LEU A 108 1.98 6.57 9.01
C LEU A 108 2.12 7.98 9.58
N LEU A 109 1.16 8.41 10.40
CA LEU A 109 1.12 9.74 11.03
C LEU A 109 0.95 9.59 12.55
N PRO A 110 1.84 8.89 13.28
CA PRO A 110 1.61 8.55 14.68
C PRO A 110 1.61 9.77 15.61
N SER A 111 2.62 10.63 15.49
CA SER A 111 2.78 11.90 16.21
C SER A 111 3.67 12.88 15.42
N ALA A 112 3.76 14.14 15.84
CA ALA A 112 4.61 15.13 15.18
C ALA A 112 6.09 14.75 15.17
N ASP A 113 6.63 14.31 16.31
CA ASP A 113 8.03 13.94 16.45
C ASP A 113 8.38 12.68 15.63
N GLU A 114 7.49 11.68 15.66
CA GLU A 114 7.70 10.45 14.91
C GLU A 114 7.57 10.67 13.39
N VAL A 115 6.65 11.54 12.94
CA VAL A 115 6.58 11.93 11.52
C VAL A 115 7.87 12.64 11.08
N ALA A 116 8.38 13.56 11.90
CA ALA A 116 9.66 14.21 11.64
C ALA A 116 10.81 13.19 11.58
N ALA A 117 10.81 12.19 12.46
CA ALA A 117 11.79 11.10 12.44
C ALA A 117 11.68 10.22 11.18
N ILE A 118 10.47 9.86 10.75
CA ILE A 118 10.23 9.13 9.50
C ILE A 118 10.78 9.90 8.31
N VAL A 119 10.43 11.19 8.17
CA VAL A 119 10.90 12.00 7.04
C VAL A 119 12.41 12.21 7.07
N SER A 120 12.97 12.49 8.25
CA SER A 120 14.42 12.61 8.43
C SER A 120 15.13 11.32 8.02
N ARG A 121 14.60 10.17 8.45
CA ARG A 121 15.19 8.87 8.17
C ARG A 121 15.11 8.50 6.69
N ILE A 122 13.98 8.73 6.03
CA ILE A 122 13.85 8.52 4.57
C ILE A 122 14.83 9.44 3.83
N ALA A 123 15.06 10.67 4.29
CA ALA A 123 15.97 11.61 3.64
C ALA A 123 17.45 11.24 3.83
N SER A 124 17.85 10.79 5.03
CA SER A 124 19.24 10.49 5.35
C SER A 124 19.71 9.10 4.88
N ASP A 125 18.83 8.11 4.81
CA ASP A 125 19.18 6.71 4.54
C ASP A 125 18.73 6.27 3.13
N PRO A 126 19.63 6.21 2.13
CA PRO A 126 19.30 5.78 0.77
C PRO A 126 18.86 4.32 0.64
N GLY A 127 19.07 3.52 1.69
CA GLY A 127 18.54 2.17 1.74
C GLY A 127 17.02 2.13 1.94
N ILE A 128 16.36 3.22 2.35
CA ILE A 128 14.92 3.24 2.65
C ILE A 128 14.15 3.90 1.49
N GLY A 129 13.40 3.08 0.76
CA GLY A 129 12.58 3.52 -0.37
C GLY A 129 11.12 3.71 -0.03
N ILE A 130 10.59 2.85 0.85
CA ILE A 130 9.19 2.89 1.30
C ILE A 130 9.14 2.66 2.81
N VAL A 131 8.31 3.44 3.51
CA VAL A 131 7.88 3.13 4.87
C VAL A 131 6.39 2.78 4.82
N ALA A 132 6.11 1.50 5.02
CA ALA A 132 4.78 0.94 5.01
C ALA A 132 4.12 1.03 6.41
N PRO A 133 2.79 1.02 6.49
CA PRO A 133 2.08 0.87 7.74
C PRO A 133 2.42 -0.46 8.42
N ASP A 134 2.42 -0.47 9.75
CA ASP A 134 2.61 -1.68 10.53
C ASP A 134 1.51 -2.70 10.25
N ASN A 135 1.88 -3.99 10.29
CA ASN A 135 0.98 -5.12 10.01
C ASN A 135 0.31 -5.07 8.61
N SER A 136 0.86 -4.29 7.68
CA SER A 136 0.37 -4.22 6.29
C SER A 136 1.20 -5.04 5.31
N LEU A 137 2.41 -5.46 5.69
CA LEU A 137 3.28 -6.23 4.80
C LEU A 137 2.77 -7.65 4.61
N CYS A 138 2.46 -7.97 3.35
CA CYS A 138 1.88 -9.23 2.92
C CYS A 138 2.84 -9.94 1.95
N SER A 139 3.00 -11.24 2.14
CA SER A 139 3.75 -12.11 1.24
C SER A 139 3.00 -12.32 -0.09
N LEU A 140 3.72 -12.25 -1.21
CA LEU A 140 3.12 -12.43 -2.53
C LEU A 140 2.66 -13.88 -2.76
N ASP A 141 3.37 -14.88 -2.24
CA ASP A 141 3.00 -16.29 -2.41
C ASP A 141 1.59 -16.59 -1.89
N ARG A 142 1.15 -15.85 -0.87
CA ARG A 142 -0.17 -15.98 -0.25
C ARG A 142 -1.22 -15.01 -0.74
N HIS A 143 -0.80 -13.80 -1.13
CA HIS A 143 -1.71 -12.67 -1.34
C HIS A 143 -1.71 -12.11 -2.77
N ILE A 144 -1.06 -12.79 -3.73
CA ILE A 144 -1.02 -12.36 -5.13
C ILE A 144 -2.39 -12.35 -5.81
N GLY A 145 -3.31 -13.25 -5.43
CA GLY A 145 -4.64 -13.35 -6.03
C GLY A 145 -4.58 -13.53 -7.55
N ARG A 146 -5.48 -12.85 -8.29
CA ARG A 146 -5.56 -12.91 -9.76
C ARG A 146 -4.67 -11.86 -10.47
N ASN A 147 -3.72 -11.26 -9.76
CA ASN A 147 -3.00 -10.06 -10.24
C ASN A 147 -1.81 -10.34 -11.16
N MET A 148 -1.32 -11.58 -11.25
CA MET A 148 -0.11 -11.92 -12.00
C MET A 148 -0.16 -11.46 -13.47
N GLY A 149 -1.31 -11.62 -14.14
CA GLY A 149 -1.47 -11.18 -15.54
C GLY A 149 -1.35 -9.67 -15.72
N ALA A 150 -1.91 -8.88 -14.80
CA ALA A 150 -1.80 -7.43 -14.80
C ALA A 150 -0.39 -6.97 -14.39
N MET A 151 0.25 -7.65 -13.43
CA MET A 151 1.64 -7.38 -13.03
C MET A 151 2.61 -7.56 -14.20
N ARG A 152 2.46 -8.62 -15.01
CA ARG A 152 3.30 -8.82 -16.22
C ARG A 152 3.14 -7.69 -17.23
N LYS A 153 1.91 -7.19 -17.44
CA LYS A 153 1.67 -6.05 -18.35
C LYS A 153 2.37 -4.79 -17.87
N ILE A 154 2.32 -4.51 -16.56
CA ILE A 154 2.99 -3.36 -15.94
C ILE A 154 4.52 -3.52 -16.04
N ALA A 155 5.06 -4.68 -15.67
CA ALA A 155 6.49 -4.97 -15.76
C ALA A 155 7.03 -4.84 -17.19
N SER A 156 6.29 -5.34 -18.19
CA SER A 156 6.62 -5.15 -19.61
C SER A 156 6.66 -3.67 -20.00
N ARG A 157 5.71 -2.86 -19.53
CA ARG A 157 5.67 -1.41 -19.78
C ARG A 157 6.85 -0.67 -19.13
N LEU A 158 7.26 -1.13 -17.94
CA LEU A 158 8.46 -0.66 -17.23
C LEU A 158 9.78 -1.19 -17.83
N ARG A 159 9.71 -2.17 -18.74
CA ARG A 159 10.87 -2.89 -19.31
C ARG A 159 11.71 -3.58 -18.24
N VAL A 160 11.04 -4.24 -17.29
CA VAL A 160 11.67 -4.94 -16.17
C VAL A 160 11.27 -6.40 -16.18
N ASP A 161 12.19 -7.27 -15.77
CA ASP A 161 11.89 -8.68 -15.59
C ASP A 161 11.09 -8.88 -14.30
N LEU A 162 9.83 -9.32 -14.44
CA LEU A 162 8.94 -9.47 -13.29
C LEU A 162 9.47 -10.53 -12.32
N GLU A 163 9.95 -11.66 -12.80
CA GLU A 163 10.37 -12.77 -11.93
C GLU A 163 11.57 -12.36 -11.07
N THR A 164 12.57 -11.67 -11.64
CA THR A 164 13.70 -11.08 -10.90
C THR A 164 13.23 -10.06 -9.87
N LEU A 165 12.27 -9.22 -10.22
CA LEU A 165 11.72 -8.19 -9.33
C LEU A 165 11.02 -8.83 -8.12
N LEU A 166 10.18 -9.85 -8.36
CA LEU A 166 9.46 -10.56 -7.30
C LEU A 166 10.37 -11.47 -6.47
N ALA A 167 11.44 -12.03 -7.04
CA ALA A 167 12.41 -12.82 -6.30
C ALA A 167 13.17 -11.98 -5.27
N LYS A 168 13.48 -10.71 -5.61
CA LYS A 168 14.17 -9.77 -4.70
C LYS A 168 13.25 -9.14 -3.67
N THR A 169 11.97 -8.98 -3.99
CA THR A 169 10.98 -8.35 -3.12
C THR A 169 9.67 -9.16 -3.17
N PRO A 170 9.61 -10.30 -2.44
CA PRO A 170 8.49 -11.24 -2.52
C PRO A 170 7.28 -10.81 -1.67
N TYR A 171 7.08 -9.51 -1.47
CA TYR A 171 6.06 -8.95 -0.59
C TYR A 171 5.55 -7.59 -1.07
N PHE A 172 4.44 -7.15 -0.50
CA PHE A 172 3.87 -5.83 -0.76
C PHE A 172 3.20 -5.21 0.47
N ALA A 173 2.94 -3.90 0.45
CA ALA A 173 2.22 -3.19 1.51
C ALA A 173 0.72 -3.11 1.18
N ALA A 174 -0.11 -3.86 1.92
CA ALA A 174 -1.56 -3.85 1.73
C ALA A 174 -2.19 -2.56 2.25
N GLY A 175 -3.09 -1.98 1.46
CA GLY A 175 -3.76 -0.72 1.77
C GLY A 175 -3.36 0.43 0.87
N THR A 176 -2.26 0.31 0.11
CA THR A 176 -1.77 1.33 -0.85
C THR A 176 -1.61 2.73 -0.22
N MET A 177 -1.18 2.77 1.03
CA MET A 177 -0.73 3.98 1.73
C MET A 177 0.66 3.73 2.28
N PHE A 178 1.56 4.69 2.14
CA PHE A 178 2.95 4.57 2.59
C PHE A 178 3.67 5.91 2.43
N TRP A 179 4.74 6.10 3.18
CA TRP A 179 5.77 7.07 2.83
C TRP A 179 6.71 6.47 1.79
N PHE A 180 7.32 7.31 0.96
CA PHE A 180 8.27 6.88 -0.04
C PHE A 180 9.29 7.96 -0.35
N ARG A 181 10.46 7.53 -0.81
CA ARG A 181 11.46 8.43 -1.39
C ARG A 181 11.12 8.70 -2.86
N SER A 182 11.29 9.94 -3.31
CA SER A 182 10.90 10.34 -4.67
C SER A 182 11.63 9.56 -5.78
N ASP A 183 12.94 9.34 -5.61
CA ASP A 183 13.77 8.59 -6.57
C ASP A 183 13.33 7.13 -6.75
N ALA A 184 12.80 6.50 -5.69
CA ALA A 184 12.34 5.12 -5.70
C ALA A 184 11.20 4.89 -6.71
N PHE A 185 10.45 5.94 -7.05
CA PHE A 185 9.37 5.89 -8.03
C PHE A 185 9.60 6.76 -9.27
N GLN A 186 10.84 7.20 -9.52
CA GLN A 186 11.15 8.01 -10.69
C GLN A 186 10.71 7.34 -12.01
N ALA A 187 10.90 6.02 -12.13
CA ALA A 187 10.47 5.25 -13.31
C ALA A 187 8.95 5.26 -13.52
N LEU A 188 8.16 5.31 -12.44
CA LEU A 188 6.70 5.41 -12.51
C LEU A 188 6.28 6.80 -13.01
N GLY A 189 6.98 7.85 -12.57
CA GLY A 189 6.75 9.23 -13.03
C GLY A 189 7.08 9.51 -14.50
N GLN A 190 7.61 8.53 -15.25
CA GLN A 190 8.00 8.71 -16.65
C GLN A 190 7.00 8.12 -17.65
N LEU A 191 6.13 7.20 -17.23
CA LEU A 191 5.19 6.50 -18.12
C LEU A 191 3.74 6.94 -17.92
N ASP A 192 2.97 6.98 -19.01
CA ASP A 192 1.52 7.16 -18.93
C ASP A 192 0.86 5.78 -18.79
N TYR A 193 0.04 5.63 -17.76
CA TYR A 193 -0.65 4.39 -17.43
C TYR A 193 -2.16 4.46 -17.66
N ALA A 194 -2.74 5.58 -18.11
CA ALA A 194 -4.19 5.72 -18.26
C ALA A 194 -4.81 4.55 -19.05
N GLY A 195 -4.18 4.14 -20.15
CA GLY A 195 -4.61 3.00 -20.97
C GLY A 195 -4.54 1.61 -20.29
N ALA A 196 -3.82 1.47 -19.18
CA ALA A 196 -3.72 0.22 -18.42
C ALA A 196 -4.91 0.00 -17.46
N PHE A 197 -5.63 1.06 -17.09
CA PHE A 197 -6.76 0.98 -16.18
C PHE A 197 -8.07 0.97 -16.99
N PRO A 198 -8.88 -0.09 -16.98
CA PRO A 198 -10.22 -0.03 -17.55
C PRO A 198 -11.15 0.83 -16.68
N ALA A 199 -12.33 1.16 -17.19
CA ALA A 199 -13.38 1.80 -16.39
C ALA A 199 -13.76 0.94 -15.18
N GLU A 200 -14.00 1.58 -14.03
CA GLU A 200 -14.44 0.89 -12.81
C GLU A 200 -15.87 0.34 -13.00
N LYS A 201 -16.01 -0.97 -12.81
CA LYS A 201 -17.29 -1.71 -12.87
C LYS A 201 -17.51 -2.56 -11.61
N GLY A 202 -16.89 -2.17 -10.48
CA GLY A 202 -16.96 -2.91 -9.21
C GLY A 202 -16.08 -4.15 -9.13
N GLN A 203 -15.01 -4.23 -9.92
CA GLN A 203 -14.09 -5.38 -9.92
C GLN A 203 -13.37 -5.51 -8.55
N THR A 204 -13.33 -6.70 -7.94
CA THR A 204 -12.79 -6.85 -6.57
C THR A 204 -11.34 -7.34 -6.51
N ASP A 205 -10.78 -7.91 -7.59
CA ASP A 205 -9.39 -8.39 -7.69
C ASP A 205 -8.95 -8.44 -9.17
N GLY A 206 -7.64 -8.59 -9.44
CA GLY A 206 -7.08 -8.75 -10.79
C GLY A 206 -7.04 -7.46 -11.62
N THR A 207 -7.18 -6.31 -10.97
CA THR A 207 -7.18 -4.98 -11.62
C THR A 207 -5.76 -4.43 -11.71
N ALA A 208 -5.55 -3.44 -12.58
CA ALA A 208 -4.26 -2.73 -12.65
C ALA A 208 -3.91 -2.05 -11.31
N ALA A 209 -4.90 -1.52 -10.57
CA ALA A 209 -4.68 -0.93 -9.25
C ALA A 209 -4.12 -1.95 -8.25
N HIS A 210 -4.72 -3.13 -8.15
CA HIS A 210 -4.19 -4.18 -7.27
C HIS A 210 -2.83 -4.70 -7.73
N ALA A 211 -2.58 -4.77 -9.04
CA ALA A 211 -1.26 -5.15 -9.55
C ALA A 211 -0.18 -4.13 -9.17
N PHE A 212 -0.45 -2.83 -9.26
CA PHE A 212 0.46 -1.81 -8.74
C PHE A 212 0.65 -1.90 -7.23
N GLU A 213 -0.40 -2.15 -6.46
CA GLU A 213 -0.29 -2.40 -5.01
C GLU A 213 0.72 -3.52 -4.70
N ARG A 214 0.74 -4.59 -5.51
CA ARG A 214 1.71 -5.70 -5.37
C ARG A 214 3.13 -5.32 -5.81
N LEU A 215 3.26 -4.34 -6.71
CA LEU A 215 4.52 -4.00 -7.36
C LEU A 215 5.26 -2.83 -6.71
N PHE A 216 4.59 -1.94 -5.95
CA PHE A 216 5.23 -0.73 -5.41
C PHE A 216 6.54 -1.04 -4.65
N PRO A 217 6.58 -1.95 -3.65
CA PRO A 217 7.83 -2.31 -2.98
C PRO A 217 8.91 -2.86 -3.91
N ALA A 218 8.53 -3.69 -4.86
CA ALA A 218 9.48 -4.33 -5.76
C ALA A 218 10.03 -3.34 -6.81
N ILE A 219 9.25 -2.33 -7.21
CA ILE A 219 9.70 -1.20 -8.03
C ILE A 219 10.68 -0.33 -7.25
N ALA A 220 10.38 0.00 -5.98
CA ALA A 220 11.34 0.70 -5.12
C ALA A 220 12.64 -0.12 -4.92
N GLY A 221 12.50 -1.43 -4.75
CA GLY A 221 13.60 -2.40 -4.69
C GLY A 221 14.54 -2.37 -5.88
N GLN A 222 14.01 -2.08 -7.08
CA GLN A 222 14.81 -1.95 -8.29
C GLN A 222 15.71 -0.70 -8.28
N ALA A 223 15.27 0.38 -7.62
CA ALA A 223 16.08 1.57 -7.37
C ALA A 223 17.14 1.37 -6.27
N GLY A 224 17.26 0.14 -5.73
CA GLY A 224 18.21 -0.21 -4.68
C GLY A 224 17.68 0.04 -3.26
N ALA A 225 16.42 0.43 -3.11
CA ALA A 225 15.85 0.83 -1.82
C ALA A 225 14.87 -0.22 -1.27
N ALA A 226 14.92 -0.47 0.03
CA ALA A 226 14.09 -1.43 0.74
C ALA A 226 12.76 -0.81 1.21
N THR A 227 11.80 -1.68 1.53
CA THR A 227 10.60 -1.29 2.29
C THR A 227 10.81 -1.67 3.76
N VAL A 228 10.47 -0.78 4.68
CA VAL A 228 10.41 -1.05 6.12
C VAL A 228 9.03 -0.67 6.67
N THR A 229 8.69 -1.05 7.90
CA THR A 229 7.45 -0.57 8.55
C THR A 229 7.71 0.65 9.42
N ALA A 230 6.68 1.46 9.68
CA ALA A 230 6.80 2.69 10.46
C ALA A 230 7.40 2.46 11.86
N SER A 231 6.96 1.41 12.57
CA SER A 231 7.48 1.06 13.90
C SER A 231 8.95 0.64 13.92
N MET A 232 9.55 0.28 12.78
CA MET A 232 10.98 -0.05 12.71
C MET A 232 11.86 1.20 12.75
N ILE A 233 11.37 2.34 12.23
CA ILE A 233 12.16 3.55 12.02
C ILE A 233 12.93 4.00 13.28
N PRO A 234 12.34 4.04 14.48
CA PRO A 234 13.05 4.48 15.67
C PRO A 234 14.18 3.54 16.12
N ALA A 235 14.09 2.24 15.76
CA ALA A 235 14.99 1.20 16.24
C ALA A 235 16.05 0.78 15.21
N LEU A 236 15.91 1.17 13.94
CA LEU A 236 16.86 0.79 12.89
C LEU A 236 18.20 1.51 13.08
N PRO A 237 19.33 0.78 13.16
CA PRO A 237 20.66 1.40 13.09
C PRO A 237 20.85 2.18 11.79
N ASP A 238 21.65 3.25 11.82
CA ASP A 238 22.02 3.99 10.62
C ASP A 238 22.97 3.18 9.72
N GLY A 239 22.93 3.43 8.41
CA GLY A 239 23.87 2.87 7.44
C GLY A 239 23.70 1.37 7.16
N LEU A 240 22.53 0.80 7.47
CA LEU A 240 22.21 -0.57 7.06
C LEU A 240 22.21 -0.72 5.54
N THR A 241 22.68 -1.87 5.06
CA THR A 241 22.55 -2.21 3.64
C THR A 241 21.08 -2.43 3.29
N SER A 242 20.74 -2.22 2.02
CA SER A 242 19.38 -2.49 1.53
C SER A 242 18.94 -3.94 1.75
N ASP A 243 19.88 -4.89 1.76
CA ASP A 243 19.57 -6.30 2.03
C ASP A 243 19.29 -6.55 3.53
N ALA A 244 19.99 -5.88 4.44
CA ALA A 244 19.67 -5.92 5.85
C ALA A 244 18.30 -5.29 6.14
N LEU A 245 17.98 -4.16 5.50
CA LEU A 245 16.65 -3.53 5.62
C LEU A 245 15.54 -4.45 5.07
N LYS A 246 15.77 -5.13 3.94
CA LYS A 246 14.82 -6.13 3.41
C LYS A 246 14.64 -7.30 4.37
N ALA A 247 15.68 -7.77 5.04
CA ALA A 247 15.57 -8.85 6.02
C ALA A 247 14.61 -8.48 7.16
N ASN A 248 14.69 -7.25 7.68
CA ASN A 248 13.74 -6.75 8.68
C ASN A 248 12.29 -6.79 8.17
N ALA A 249 12.05 -6.44 6.91
CA ALA A 249 10.73 -6.53 6.30
C ALA A 249 10.21 -7.98 6.20
N LEU A 250 11.11 -8.94 5.92
CA LEU A 250 10.78 -10.37 5.85
C LEU A 250 10.32 -10.91 7.22
N ASP A 251 10.89 -10.43 8.31
CA ASP A 251 10.60 -10.89 9.67
C ASP A 251 9.18 -10.53 10.14
N VAL A 252 8.58 -9.48 9.56
CA VAL A 252 7.24 -9.00 9.94
C VAL A 252 6.15 -9.32 8.90
N LEU A 253 6.47 -10.13 7.87
CA LEU A 253 5.51 -10.50 6.84
C LEU A 253 4.35 -11.32 7.39
N ASP A 254 3.16 -10.99 6.90
CA ASP A 254 1.91 -11.65 7.29
C ASP A 254 1.69 -11.69 8.80
N THR A 255 2.18 -10.69 9.54
CA THR A 255 1.84 -10.52 10.95
C THR A 255 0.33 -10.41 11.07
N ASP A 256 -0.27 -11.33 11.83
CA ASP A 256 -1.72 -11.40 11.95
C ASP A 256 -2.26 -10.10 12.52
N SER A 257 -3.22 -9.51 11.81
CA SER A 257 -3.94 -8.34 12.28
C SER A 257 -5.44 -8.49 12.07
N VAL A 258 -6.20 -7.64 12.75
CA VAL A 258 -7.66 -7.55 12.58
C VAL A 258 -8.03 -7.34 11.11
N HIS A 259 -7.14 -6.69 10.37
CA HIS A 259 -7.37 -6.17 9.03
C HIS A 259 -6.81 -7.10 7.95
N VAL A 260 -5.54 -7.49 8.06
CA VAL A 260 -4.88 -8.44 7.16
C VAL A 260 -4.88 -9.82 7.83
N ARG A 261 -5.63 -10.77 7.26
CA ARG A 261 -5.60 -12.16 7.71
C ARG A 261 -4.51 -12.93 7.02
N ARG A 262 -3.76 -13.75 7.75
CA ARG A 262 -2.83 -14.72 7.20
C ARG A 262 -3.58 -15.95 6.65
N PRO A 263 -3.68 -16.14 5.32
CA PRO A 263 -4.33 -17.34 4.78
C PRO A 263 -3.43 -18.56 4.99
N SER A 264 -4.03 -19.72 5.27
CA SER A 264 -3.28 -20.96 5.42
C SER A 264 -2.69 -21.42 4.09
N ARG A 265 -1.53 -22.09 4.13
CA ARG A 265 -0.88 -22.63 2.91
C ARG A 265 -1.81 -23.57 2.13
N LEU A 266 -2.58 -24.40 2.83
CA LEU A 266 -3.58 -25.26 2.21
C LEU A 266 -4.71 -24.44 1.57
N GLY A 267 -5.19 -23.39 2.23
CA GLY A 267 -6.21 -22.49 1.67
C GLY A 267 -5.74 -21.78 0.40
N VAL A 268 -4.48 -21.32 0.38
CA VAL A 268 -3.85 -20.73 -0.81
C VAL A 268 -3.70 -21.77 -1.92
N PHE A 269 -3.23 -22.98 -1.60
CA PHE A 269 -3.12 -24.08 -2.57
C PHE A 269 -4.47 -24.42 -3.21
N VAL A 270 -5.52 -24.55 -2.39
CA VAL A 270 -6.88 -24.84 -2.87
C VAL A 270 -7.38 -23.72 -3.78
N MET A 271 -7.22 -22.44 -3.39
CA MET A 271 -7.65 -21.32 -4.23
C MET A 271 -6.85 -21.22 -5.53
N ARG A 272 -5.56 -21.57 -5.52
CA ARG A 272 -4.67 -21.44 -6.68
C ARG A 272 -4.79 -22.59 -7.68
N TYR A 273 -4.92 -23.83 -7.20
CA TYR A 273 -4.86 -25.03 -8.04
C TYR A 273 -6.18 -25.81 -8.09
N LEU A 274 -7.06 -25.62 -7.11
CA LEU A 274 -8.35 -26.30 -6.99
C LEU A 274 -9.51 -25.29 -6.99
N TRP A 275 -9.37 -24.19 -7.73
CA TRP A 275 -10.39 -23.14 -7.79
C TRP A 275 -11.76 -23.67 -8.21
N PHE A 276 -11.80 -24.70 -9.07
CA PHE A 276 -13.00 -25.41 -9.51
C PHE A 276 -13.71 -26.17 -8.37
N VAL A 277 -13.03 -26.47 -7.25
CA VAL A 277 -13.59 -27.13 -6.06
C VAL A 277 -14.32 -26.12 -5.17
N THR A 278 -14.02 -24.83 -5.29
CA THR A 278 -14.60 -23.76 -4.45
C THR A 278 -16.14 -23.68 -4.55
N PRO A 279 -16.78 -23.74 -5.74
CA PRO A 279 -18.23 -23.82 -5.83
C PRO A 279 -18.81 -25.10 -5.21
N PHE A 280 -18.12 -26.24 -5.33
CA PHE A 280 -18.52 -27.49 -4.66
C PHE A 280 -18.45 -27.36 -3.13
N TYR A 281 -17.36 -26.80 -2.60
CA TYR A 281 -17.23 -26.54 -1.15
C TYR A 281 -18.31 -25.57 -0.66
N ALA A 282 -18.63 -24.51 -1.41
CA ALA A 282 -19.68 -23.57 -1.05
C ALA A 282 -21.08 -24.21 -1.05
N ALA A 283 -21.32 -25.18 -1.95
CA ALA A 283 -22.54 -25.98 -2.01
C ALA A 283 -22.64 -27.04 -0.90
N MET A 284 -21.56 -27.33 -0.17
CA MET A 284 -21.60 -28.30 0.93
C MET A 284 -22.43 -27.80 2.14
N PRO A 285 -23.11 -28.71 2.86
CA PRO A 285 -23.76 -28.40 4.12
C PRO A 285 -22.81 -27.71 5.12
N VAL A 286 -23.35 -26.80 5.93
CA VAL A 286 -22.56 -26.02 6.91
C VAL A 286 -21.80 -26.92 7.89
N SER A 287 -22.36 -28.07 8.26
CA SER A 287 -21.72 -29.09 9.12
C SER A 287 -20.42 -29.64 8.50
N VAL A 288 -20.45 -29.97 7.20
CA VAL A 288 -19.29 -30.48 6.45
C VAL A 288 -18.23 -29.39 6.32
N ARG A 289 -18.63 -28.15 6.00
CA ARG A 289 -17.71 -27.01 5.94
C ARG A 289 -17.02 -26.72 7.28
N ARG A 290 -17.75 -26.86 8.40
CA ARG A 290 -17.19 -26.75 9.76
C ARG A 290 -16.21 -27.88 10.08
N LEU A 291 -16.52 -29.12 9.68
CA LEU A 291 -15.64 -30.26 9.86
C LEU A 291 -14.32 -30.09 9.08
N VAL A 292 -14.38 -29.70 7.80
CA VAL A 292 -13.20 -29.43 6.98
C VAL A 292 -12.34 -28.32 7.59
N LYS A 293 -12.96 -27.25 8.12
CA LYS A 293 -12.24 -26.18 8.83
C LYS A 293 -11.56 -26.69 10.11
N ARG A 294 -12.20 -27.57 10.88
CA ARG A 294 -11.69 -28.12 12.14
C ARG A 294 -10.54 -29.12 11.89
N VAL A 295 -10.67 -29.99 10.89
CA VAL A 295 -9.58 -30.89 10.47
C VAL A 295 -8.37 -30.11 9.93
N SER A 296 -8.61 -28.99 9.22
CA SER A 296 -7.55 -28.11 8.73
C SER A 296 -6.89 -27.29 9.85
N SER A 297 -7.51 -27.11 11.02
CA SER A 297 -6.88 -26.47 12.18
C SER A 297 -6.13 -27.46 13.07
N ASP A 298 -6.65 -28.69 13.19
CA ASP A 298 -6.10 -29.73 14.08
C ASP A 298 -4.86 -30.41 13.47
N ALA A 299 -4.82 -30.60 12.15
CA ALA A 299 -3.64 -31.13 11.44
C ALA A 299 -2.39 -30.25 11.56
N PHE A 300 -2.54 -29.00 12.03
CA PHE A 300 -1.43 -28.08 12.27
C PHE A 300 -0.98 -28.00 13.73
N HIS A 301 -1.79 -28.47 14.69
CA HIS A 301 -1.36 -28.58 16.09
C HIS A 301 -0.59 -29.88 16.35
N SER A 302 -0.66 -30.87 15.45
CA SER A 302 0.04 -32.16 15.61
C SER A 302 1.42 -32.23 14.93
N ASN A 303 1.83 -31.25 14.14
CA ASN A 303 3.14 -31.21 13.46
C ASN A 303 4.14 -30.22 14.08
N GLY A 304 3.87 -29.77 15.31
CA GLY A 304 4.73 -28.89 16.11
C GLY A 304 5.31 -29.57 17.35
N ARG A 305 5.79 -30.81 17.21
CA ARG A 305 6.70 -31.46 18.17
C ARG A 305 7.89 -32.03 17.41
#